data_AF-A0A0F9LBR0-F1
#
_entry.id   AF-A0A0F9LBR0-F1
#
_cell.length_a   1.000
_cell.length_b   1.000
_cell.length_c   1.000
_cell.angle_alpha   90.00
_cell.angle_beta   90.00
_cell.angle_gamma   90.00
#
_symmetry.space_group_name_H-M   'P 1'
#
loop_
_entity.id
_entity.type
_entity.pdbx_description
1 polymer ?
#
loop_
_entity_poly.entity_id
_entity_poly.type
_entity_poly.pdbx_seq_one_letter_code
_entity_poly.pdbx_strand_id
1 'polypeptide(L)'
;MKATATYPLVSGGTIEVEYDPEAPCAICGEPVISASVGGTTICPWCDMGKCRYCGVQSALVKEEIDRGRSLRSWREHMEWHKLHPTGLP
;
A
#
# COMPACT_ATOMS: atom_id res chain seq x y z
N MET A 1 -15.67 -7.76 1.56
CA MET A 1 -16.85 -6.83 1.72
C MET A 1 -16.64 -5.64 0.78
N LYS A 2 -17.61 -4.82 0.37
CA LYS A 2 -17.32 -3.61 -0.45
C LYS A 2 -17.40 -2.34 0.39
N ALA A 3 -16.36 -1.52 0.34
CA ALA A 3 -16.28 -0.21 0.99
C ALA A 3 -16.10 0.90 -0.07
N THR A 4 -16.50 2.13 0.28
CA THR A 4 -16.37 3.28 -0.61
C THR A 4 -15.49 4.33 0.04
N ALA A 5 -14.51 4.84 -0.72
CA ALA A 5 -13.70 5.98 -0.32
C ALA A 5 -14.00 7.18 -1.22
N THR A 6 -14.14 8.36 -0.62
CA THR A 6 -14.46 9.61 -1.33
C THR A 6 -13.25 10.53 -1.34
N TYR A 7 -12.83 10.98 -2.53
CA TYR A 7 -11.67 11.84 -2.72
C TYR A 7 -12.06 13.17 -3.37
N PRO A 8 -11.52 14.30 -2.93
CA PRO A 8 -11.69 15.57 -3.64
C PRO A 8 -10.88 15.58 -4.94
N LEU A 9 -11.47 16.08 -6.02
CA LEU A 9 -10.81 16.26 -7.31
C LEU A 9 -10.20 17.65 -7.44
N VAL A 10 -9.04 17.73 -8.10
CA VAL A 10 -8.34 19.01 -8.37
C VAL A 10 -9.18 19.94 -9.27
N SER A 11 -10.06 19.38 -10.11
CA SER A 11 -11.01 20.10 -10.95
C SER A 11 -12.23 20.66 -10.19
N GLY A 12 -12.32 20.42 -8.88
CA GLY A 12 -13.54 20.58 -8.11
C GLY A 12 -14.42 19.33 -8.17
N GLY A 13 -15.20 19.10 -7.11
CA GLY A 13 -16.05 17.91 -6.93
C GLY A 13 -15.37 16.78 -6.16
N THR A 14 -16.03 15.63 -6.10
CA THR A 14 -15.55 14.42 -5.44
C THR A 14 -15.67 13.21 -6.35
N ILE A 15 -14.75 12.26 -6.23
CA ILE A 15 -14.86 10.93 -6.83
C ILE A 15 -15.06 9.89 -5.73
N GLU A 16 -15.95 8.93 -5.97
CA GLU A 16 -16.13 7.76 -5.13
C GLU A 16 -15.44 6.56 -5.76
N VAL A 17 -14.70 5.82 -4.95
CA VAL A 17 -13.95 4.64 -5.36
C VAL A 17 -14.39 3.45 -4.50
N GLU A 18 -14.96 2.43 -5.13
CA GLU A 18 -15.27 1.16 -4.48
C GLU A 18 -14.00 0.31 -4.33
N TYR A 19 -13.73 -0.18 -3.13
CA TYR A 19 -12.60 -1.08 -2.83
C TYR A 19 -13.02 -2.22 -1.89
N ASP A 20 -12.24 -3.30 -1.90
CA ASP A 20 -12.39 -4.40 -0.94
C ASP A 20 -11.35 -4.23 0.18
N PRO A 21 -11.75 -3.87 1.42
CA PRO A 21 -10.83 -3.65 2.52
C PRO A 21 -10.09 -4.92 2.97
N GLU A 22 -10.55 -6.08 2.53
CA GLU A 22 -9.94 -7.38 2.82
C GLU A 22 -8.99 -7.84 1.71
N ALA A 23 -8.99 -7.17 0.55
CA ALA A 23 -8.11 -7.52 -0.55
C ALA A 23 -6.64 -7.22 -0.18
N PRO A 24 -5.71 -8.15 -0.46
CA PRO A 24 -4.31 -7.95 -0.15
C PRO A 24 -3.68 -6.95 -1.13
N CYS A 25 -2.89 -6.02 -0.61
CA CYS A 25 -2.07 -5.10 -1.39
C CYS A 25 -1.10 -5.89 -2.27
N ALA A 26 -1.05 -5.60 -3.58
CA ALA A 26 -0.18 -6.32 -4.52
C ALA A 26 1.32 -6.22 -4.20
N ILE A 27 1.72 -5.17 -3.47
CA ILE A 27 3.11 -4.92 -3.08
C ILE A 27 3.46 -5.68 -1.79
N CYS A 28 2.76 -5.37 -0.68
CA CYS A 28 3.12 -5.86 0.66
C CYS A 28 2.24 -6.98 1.20
N GLY A 29 1.14 -7.33 0.54
CA GLY A 29 0.20 -8.36 0.97
C GLY A 29 -0.73 -7.97 2.12
N GLU A 30 -0.56 -6.79 2.71
CA GLU A 30 -1.45 -6.29 3.78
C GLU A 30 -2.82 -5.86 3.24
N PRO A 31 -3.90 -5.94 4.03
CA PRO A 31 -5.22 -5.50 3.61
C PRO A 31 -5.24 -4.02 3.18
N VAL A 32 -5.91 -3.73 2.06
CA VAL A 32 -6.09 -2.35 1.56
C VAL A 32 -7.22 -1.67 2.34
N ILE A 33 -6.94 -1.29 3.59
CA ILE A 33 -7.97 -0.72 4.50
C ILE A 33 -8.53 0.64 4.07
N SER A 34 -7.85 1.31 3.15
CA SER A 34 -8.32 2.52 2.45
C SER A 34 -7.73 2.54 1.04
N ALA A 35 -8.48 3.09 0.07
CA ALA A 35 -7.95 3.25 -1.28
C ALA A 35 -6.86 4.35 -1.31
N SER A 36 -5.91 4.20 -2.23
CA SER A 36 -4.89 5.22 -2.50
C SER A 36 -5.24 6.00 -3.76
N VAL A 37 -4.49 7.06 -4.08
CA VAL A 37 -4.69 7.81 -5.35
C VAL A 37 -4.38 6.91 -6.56
N GLY A 38 -3.48 5.94 -6.39
CA GLY A 38 -3.18 4.88 -7.35
C GLY A 38 -4.25 3.78 -7.49
N GLY A 39 -5.39 3.87 -6.78
CA GLY A 39 -6.52 2.95 -6.90
C GLY A 39 -6.70 2.02 -5.70
N THR A 40 -7.22 0.81 -5.95
CA THR A 40 -7.70 -0.11 -4.91
C THR A 40 -6.83 -1.36 -4.75
N THR A 41 -5.82 -1.51 -5.58
CA THR A 41 -4.93 -2.68 -5.61
C THR A 41 -3.71 -2.52 -4.69
N ILE A 42 -3.42 -1.28 -4.26
CA ILE A 42 -2.24 -0.92 -3.47
C ILE A 42 -2.70 -0.15 -2.24
N CYS A 43 -2.08 -0.40 -1.08
CA CYS A 43 -2.36 0.36 0.13
C CYS A 43 -1.69 1.75 0.10
N PRO A 44 -2.23 2.77 0.78
CA PRO A 44 -1.71 4.14 0.72
C PRO A 44 -0.25 4.27 1.14
N TRP A 45 0.20 3.43 2.07
CA TRP A 45 1.60 3.42 2.51
C TRP A 45 2.55 2.98 1.40
N CYS A 46 2.22 1.89 0.69
CA CYS A 46 3.06 1.43 -0.43
C CYS A 46 3.00 2.40 -1.62
N ASP A 47 1.84 3.04 -1.85
CA ASP A 47 1.70 4.09 -2.87
C ASP A 47 2.60 5.30 -2.58
N MET A 48 2.82 5.61 -1.29
CA MET A 48 3.77 6.63 -0.84
C MET A 48 5.22 6.14 -0.70
N GLY A 49 5.51 4.88 -1.03
CA GLY A 49 6.83 4.29 -0.82
C GLY A 49 7.27 4.25 0.65
N LYS A 50 6.32 4.08 1.58
CA LYS A 50 6.55 4.11 3.04
C LYS A 50 6.02 2.85 3.71
N CYS A 51 6.70 2.35 4.74
CA CYS A 51 6.21 1.24 5.55
C CYS A 51 5.17 1.75 6.55
N ARG A 52 4.05 1.02 6.69
CA ARG A 52 2.98 1.36 7.64
C ARG A 52 3.38 1.18 9.10
N TYR A 53 4.35 0.30 9.39
CA TYR A 53 4.71 -0.10 10.75
C TYR A 53 5.88 0.73 11.32
N CYS A 54 6.95 0.92 10.56
CA CYS A 54 8.14 1.64 11.04
C CYS A 54 8.38 2.97 10.33
N GLY A 55 7.60 3.30 9.30
CA GLY A 55 7.76 4.54 8.54
C GLY A 55 9.00 4.61 7.65
N VAL A 56 9.78 3.53 7.51
CA VAL A 56 10.92 3.49 6.58
C VAL A 56 10.43 3.76 5.16
N GLN A 57 11.19 4.55 4.42
CA GLN A 57 10.92 4.84 3.01
C GLN A 57 11.72 3.91 2.12
N SER A 58 11.11 3.46 1.04
CA SER A 58 11.77 2.64 0.02
C SER A 58 11.33 3.07 -1.37
N ALA A 59 12.30 3.14 -2.28
CA ALA A 59 12.03 3.31 -3.70
C ALA A 59 11.65 1.94 -4.28
N LEU A 60 10.37 1.75 -4.60
CA LEU A 60 9.93 0.60 -5.37
C LEU A 60 10.20 0.85 -6.85
N VAL A 61 11.18 0.14 -7.39
CA VAL A 61 11.57 0.23 -8.79
C VAL A 61 10.72 -0.75 -9.59
N LYS A 62 10.40 -0.38 -10.84
CA LYS A 62 9.70 -1.29 -11.77
C LYS A 62 10.49 -2.57 -11.95
N GLU A 63 9.79 -3.70 -11.93
CA GLU A 63 10.39 -5.03 -12.00
C GLU A 63 11.25 -5.23 -13.27
N GLU A 64 10.87 -4.60 -14.38
CA GLU A 64 11.66 -4.67 -15.63
C GLU A 64 13.07 -4.07 -15.49
N ILE A 65 13.24 -3.11 -14.58
CA ILE A 65 14.48 -2.36 -14.39
C ILE A 65 15.39 -3.07 -13.38
N ASP A 66 14.84 -3.53 -12.26
CA ASP A 66 15.62 -4.06 -11.14
C ASP A 66 15.49 -5.58 -10.92
N ARG A 67 14.74 -6.25 -11.80
CA ARG A 67 14.41 -7.69 -11.72
C ARG A 67 13.71 -8.05 -10.40
N GLY A 68 12.85 -7.16 -9.91
CA GLY A 68 12.00 -7.34 -8.75
C GLY A 68 12.76 -7.34 -7.42
N ARG A 69 13.99 -6.80 -7.39
CA ARG A 69 14.83 -6.79 -6.18
C ARG A 69 14.22 -5.94 -5.08
N SER A 70 13.78 -4.72 -5.40
CA SER A 70 13.14 -3.80 -4.46
C SER A 70 11.84 -4.38 -3.94
N LEU A 71 11.05 -5.02 -4.81
CA LEU A 71 9.80 -5.67 -4.41
C LEU A 71 10.04 -6.84 -3.44
N ARG A 72 11.02 -7.71 -3.73
CA ARG A 72 11.38 -8.82 -2.81
C ARG A 72 11.86 -8.30 -1.47
N SER A 73 12.80 -7.35 -1.47
CA SER A 73 13.33 -6.75 -0.24
C SER A 73 12.23 -6.08 0.58
N TRP A 74 11.27 -5.42 -0.09
CA TRP A 74 10.12 -4.83 0.59
C TRP A 74 9.19 -5.88 1.21
N ARG A 75 8.91 -6.98 0.51
CA ARG A 75 8.12 -8.08 1.06
C ARG A 75 8.81 -8.72 2.27
N GLU A 76 10.12 -8.96 2.19
CA GLU A 76 10.92 -9.46 3.32
C GLU A 76 10.84 -8.52 4.53
N HIS A 77 10.91 -7.20 4.30
CA HIS A 77 10.74 -6.20 5.34
C HIS A 77 9.33 -6.25 5.99
N MET A 78 8.29 -6.44 5.20
CA MET A 78 6.91 -6.54 5.69
C MET A 78 6.69 -7.85 6.46
N GLU A 79 7.24 -8.97 6.00
CA GLU A 79 7.22 -10.25 6.72
C GLU A 79 7.97 -10.16 8.06
N TRP A 80 9.09 -9.42 8.11
CA TRP A 80 9.78 -9.18 9.37
C TRP A 80 8.88 -8.53 10.43
N HIS A 81 8.05 -7.56 10.03
CA HIS A 81 7.07 -6.92 10.93
C HIS A 81 5.96 -7.88 11.41
N LYS A 82 5.53 -8.83 10.57
CA LYS A 82 4.56 -9.86 10.97
C LYS A 82 5.14 -10.80 12.03
N LEU A 83 6.43 -11.12 11.93
CA LEU A 83 7.14 -11.98 12.87
C LEU A 83 7.61 -11.25 14.13
N HIS A 84 7.84 -9.94 14.03
CA HIS A 84 8.30 -9.09 15.13
C HIS A 84 7.36 -7.89 15.26
N PRO A 85 6.15 -8.09 15.79
CA PRO A 85 5.22 -7.00 16.03
C PRO A 85 5.81 -6.05 17.08
N THR A 86 6.55 -5.05 16.61
CA THR A 86 6.97 -3.93 17.44
C THR A 86 5.72 -3.14 17.76
N GLY A 87 5.40 -3.00 19.04
CA GLY A 87 4.33 -2.12 19.50
C GLY A 87 4.67 -0.68 19.14
N LEU A 88 4.25 -0.23 17.96
CA LEU A 88 4.06 1.17 17.64
C LEU A 88 2.64 1.30 17.07
N PRO A 89 1.85 2.23 17.62
CA PRO A 89 0.40 2.35 17.41
C PRO A 89 0.00 2.73 15.98
#